data_AF-A0A431NK85-F1
#
_entry.id   AF-A0A431NK85-F1
#
_cell.length_a   1.000
_cell.length_b   1.000
_cell.length_c   1.000
_cell.angle_alpha   90.00
_cell.angle_beta   90.00
_cell.angle_gamma   90.00
#
_symmetry.space_group_name_H-M   'P 1'
#
loop_
_entity.id
_entity.type
_entity.pdbx_description
1 polymer ?
#
loop_
_entity_poly.entity_id
_entity_poly.type
_entity_poly.pdbx_seq_one_letter_code
_entity_poly.pdbx_strand_id
1 'polypeptide(L)' 'MLELIFAFAGDESGATAIEYGLIAALIAVGIIGAARSLGNQLSATFSNVATAMQNA' A
#
# COMPACT_ATOMS: atom_id res chain seq x y z
N MET A 1 41.14 8.45 -6.41
CA MET A 1 40.47 8.85 -5.14
C MET A 1 39.50 10.00 -5.38
N LEU A 2 39.91 11.12 -5.98
CA LEU A 2 39.01 12.25 -6.28
C LEU A 2 37.84 11.88 -7.20
N GLU A 3 38.10 11.10 -8.26
CA GLU A 3 37.07 10.55 -9.16
C GLU A 3 35.92 9.85 -8.43
N LEU A 4 36.22 9.07 -7.39
CA LEU A 4 35.23 8.33 -6.61
C LEU A 4 34.34 9.26 -5.78
N ILE A 5 34.92 10.35 -5.27
CA ILE A 5 34.20 11.36 -4.48
C ILE A 5 33.26 12.17 -5.37
N PHE A 6 33.68 12.53 -6.60
CA PHE A 6 32.81 13.21 -7.56
C PHE A 6 31.68 12.31 -8.08
N ALA A 7 31.98 11.04 -8.35
CA ALA A 7 30.96 10.07 -8.74
C ALA A 7 29.90 9.85 -7.64
N PHE A 8 30.34 9.76 -6.37
CA PHE A 8 29.43 9.65 -5.23
C PHE A 8 28.61 10.93 -4.99
N ALA A 9 29.20 12.11 -5.16
CA ALA A 9 28.50 13.39 -5.01
C ALA A 9 27.42 13.64 -6.08
N GLY A 10 27.51 12.96 -7.23
CA GLY A 10 26.50 13.00 -8.31
C GLY A 10 25.50 11.84 -8.29
N ASP A 11 25.57 10.94 -7.30
CA ASP A 11 24.64 9.80 -7.19
C ASP A 11 23.33 10.24 -6.53
N GLU A 12 22.30 10.45 -7.34
CA GLU A 12 20.94 10.77 -6.88
C GLU A 12 20.08 9.51 -6.66
N SER A 13 20.65 8.32 -6.81
CA SER A 13 19.96 7.04 -6.64
C SER A 13 19.31 6.91 -5.26
N GLY A 14 19.92 7.48 -4.22
CA GLY A 14 19.32 7.55 -2.87
C GLY A 14 18.17 8.55 -2.74
N ALA A 15 18.27 9.72 -3.39
CA ALA A 15 17.23 10.74 -3.38
C ALA A 15 15.99 10.27 -4.16
N THR A 16 16.20 9.67 -5.34
CA THR A 16 15.14 9.06 -6.15
C THR A 16 14.46 7.89 -5.43
N ALA A 17 15.20 7.09 -4.66
CA ALA A 17 14.61 6.02 -3.83
C ALA A 17 13.63 6.54 -2.78
N ILE A 18 13.86 7.74 -2.21
CA ILE A 18 12.94 8.38 -1.26
C ILE A 18 11.67 8.86 -1.96
N GLU A 19 11.79 9.41 -3.18
CA GLU A 19 10.64 9.87 -3.97
C GLU A 19 9.72 8.71 -4.38
N TYR A 20 10.30 7.66 -4.96
CA TYR A 20 9.54 6.45 -5.32
C TYR A 20 9.05 5.70 -4.08
N GLY A 21 9.80 5.75 -2.97
CA GLY A 21 9.39 5.21 -1.68
C GLY A 21 8.14 5.89 -1.12
N LEU A 22 8.04 7.22 -1.22
CA LEU A 22 6.87 7.98 -0.79
C LEU A 22 5.64 7.67 -1.65
N ILE A 23 5.79 7.59 -2.97
CA ILE A 23 4.71 7.21 -3.89
C ILE A 23 4.22 5.80 -3.57
N ALA A 24 5.14 4.85 -3.37
CA ALA A 24 4.80 3.48 -3.00
C ALA A 24 4.04 3.42 -1.66
N ALA A 25 4.45 4.22 -0.68
CA ALA A 25 3.74 4.31 0.60
C ALA A 25 2.30 4.84 0.45
N LEU A 26 2.09 5.87 -0.37
CA LEU A 26 0.75 6.41 -0.63
C LEU A 26 -0.16 5.39 -1.34
N ILE A 27 0.37 4.68 -2.34
CA ILE A 27 -0.36 3.60 -3.03
C ILE A 27 -0.72 2.49 -2.04
N ALA A 28 0.24 2.08 -1.19
CA ALA A 28 0.02 1.04 -0.19
C ALA A 28 -1.10 1.41 0.79
N VAL A 29 -1.13 2.65 1.29
CA VAL A 29 -2.20 3.14 2.16
C VAL A 29 -3.57 3.09 1.46
N GLY A 30 -3.63 3.50 0.19
CA GLY A 30 -4.86 3.42 -0.61
C GLY A 30 -5.37 1.98 -0.78
N ILE A 31 -4.47 1.04 -1.09
CA ILE A 31 -4.80 -0.38 -1.22
C ILE A 31 -5.30 -0.95 0.11
N ILE A 32 -4.63 -0.65 1.22
CA ILE A 32 -5.04 -1.10 2.56
C ILE A 32 -6.45 -0.59 2.89
N GLY A 33 -6.73 0.69 2.60
CA GLY A 33 -8.06 1.28 2.81
C GLY A 33 -9.14 0.57 1.99
N ALA A 34 -8.89 0.36 0.70
CA ALA A 34 -9.82 -0.35 -0.19
C ALA A 34 -10.06 -1.80 0.25
N ALA A 35 -9.00 -2.53 0.60
CA ALA A 35 -9.09 -3.91 1.07
C ALA A 35 -9.90 -4.03 2.37
N ARG A 36 -9.74 -3.09 3.32
CA ARG A 36 -10.55 -3.03 4.54
C ARG A 36 -12.03 -2.81 4.23
N SER A 37 -12.34 -1.84 3.36
CA SER A 37 -13.73 -1.58 2.96
C SER A 37 -14.38 -2.80 2.30
N LEU A 38 -13.65 -3.43 1.37
CA LEU A 38 -14.12 -4.64 0.69
C LEU A 38 -14.35 -5.80 1.69
N GLY A 39 -13.40 -6.02 2.61
CA GLY A 39 -13.53 -7.04 3.64
C GLY A 39 -14.76 -6.84 4.53
N ASN A 40 -15.05 -5.59 4.92
CA ASN A 40 -16.23 -5.25 5.70
C ASN A 40 -17.54 -5.55 4.94
N GLN A 41 -17.60 -5.18 3.65
CA GLN A 41 -18.77 -5.46 2.80
C GLN A 41 -18.99 -6.97 2.61
N LEU A 42 -17.90 -7.72 2.41
CA LEU A 42 -17.96 -9.17 2.27
C LEU A 42 -18.45 -9.83 3.56
N SER A 43 -17.91 -9.42 4.71
CA SER A 43 -18.34 -9.90 6.03
C SER A 43 -19.82 -9.60 6.29
N ALA A 44 -20.27 -8.38 5.99
CA ALA A 44 -21.68 -7.99 6.12
C ALA A 44 -22.58 -8.85 5.21
N THR A 45 -22.16 -9.10 3.97
CA THR A 45 -22.90 -9.92 3.01
C THR A 45 -23.07 -11.35 3.54
N PHE A 46 -21.99 -11.99 3.97
CA PHE A 46 -22.07 -13.35 4.51
C PHE A 46 -22.83 -13.42 5.83
N SER A 47 -22.71 -12.41 6.69
CA SER A 47 -23.50 -12.31 7.92
C SER A 47 -24.99 -12.24 7.62
N ASN A 48 -25.40 -11.43 6.64
CA ASN A 48 -26.80 -11.32 6.24
C ASN A 48 -27.35 -12.65 5.70
N VAL A 49 -26.55 -13.35 4.89
CA VAL A 49 -26.92 -14.69 4.40
C VAL A 49 -27.06 -15.67 5.56
N ALA A 50 -26.11 -15.71 6.48
CA ALA A 50 -26.15 -16.58 7.65
C ALA A 50 -27.39 -16.31 8.53
N THR A 51 -27.70 -15.04 8.78
CA THR A 51 -28.91 -14.63 9.51
C THR A 51 -30.18 -15.04 8.78
N ALA A 52 -30.25 -14.85 7.46
CA ALA A 52 -31.41 -15.26 6.68
C ALA A 52 -31.62 -16.78 6.71
N MET A 53 -30.54 -17.58 6.64
CA MET A 53 -30.60 -19.03 6.76
C MET A 53 -31.00 -19.51 8.15
N GLN A 54 -30.59 -18.81 9.21
CA GLN A 54 -30.95 -19.16 10.58
C GLN A 54 -32.42 -18.87 10.90
N ASN A 55 -33.00 -17.88 10.22
CA ASN A 55 -34.41 -17.47 10.40
C ASN A 55 -35.38 -18.19 9.45
N ALA A 56 -34.89 -19.08 8.58
CA ALA A 56 -35.68 -19.89 7.65
C ALA A 56 -36.04 -21.25 8.28
#